data_AF-A0AAN9BN64-F1
#
_entry.id   AF-A0AAN9BN64-F1
#
_cell.length_a   1.000
_cell.length_b   1.000
_cell.length_c   1.000
_cell.angle_alpha   90.00
_cell.angle_beta   90.00
_cell.angle_gamma   90.00
#
_symmetry.space_group_name_H-M   'P 1'
#
loop_
_entity.id
_entity.type
_entity.pdbx_description
1 polymer ?
#
loop_
_entity_poly.entity_id
_entity_poly.type
_entity_poly.pdbx_seq_one_letter_code
_entity_poly.pdbx_strand_id
1 'polypeptide(L)'
;MINVNNVATIFPFLQVYLPCVLQTKKRYVGFMYETRDQKEPVFDAKGIETVRRDNCGVASKILERCIKILFTMRDVSQVRAYLQRQCTKMLSGRVGLHDYVFAKEYRGMVGYKPGACVPALEIAKRRLREDRRSEPRVGERVPYVIVHGSPGLPLIQLVRQPRELLQDPSLRVNVTYYITKQVLPPLERLLGLVGVSVFQWYNDMPKVVRLAPHVAPAHDTKQGTISQYFVTSDCLVCERQTKQAVCATCLNDPQLVAVTLASRSAAWETVHDKLSKVCMTCMGVQDRSQPCVSLDCPVLFRRHLATLDLTRADQHREALHKALAF
;
A
#
# COMPACT_ATOMS: atom_id res chain seq x y z
N MET A 1 -33.80 -60.68 9.18
CA MET A 1 -32.50 -60.17 8.73
C MET A 1 -32.37 -58.74 9.20
N ILE A 2 -31.65 -58.52 10.30
CA ILE A 2 -31.38 -57.18 10.83
C ILE A 2 -30.26 -56.59 9.98
N ASN A 3 -30.48 -55.44 9.36
CA ASN A 3 -29.51 -54.78 8.48
C ASN A 3 -28.38 -54.21 9.34
N VAL A 4 -27.31 -54.98 9.51
CA VAL A 4 -26.10 -54.59 10.23
C VAL A 4 -25.22 -53.76 9.29
N ASN A 5 -25.54 -52.48 9.15
CA ASN A 5 -24.62 -51.47 8.61
C ASN A 5 -24.86 -50.15 9.33
N ASN A 6 -24.69 -50.16 10.65
CA ASN A 6 -24.62 -48.96 11.47
C ASN A 6 -23.18 -48.84 12.01
N VAL A 7 -22.23 -48.58 11.11
CA VAL A 7 -20.89 -48.15 11.52
C VAL A 7 -21.07 -46.81 12.19
N ALA A 8 -20.73 -46.73 13.48
CA ALA A 8 -20.89 -45.50 14.24
C ALA A 8 -20.12 -44.35 13.56
N THR A 9 -20.83 -43.29 13.18
CA THR A 9 -20.21 -42.04 12.74
C THR A 9 -19.49 -41.42 13.93
N ILE A 10 -18.17 -41.54 13.97
CA ILE A 10 -17.32 -40.93 15.01
C ILE A 10 -17.10 -39.46 14.64
N PHE A 11 -17.48 -38.54 15.54
CA PHE A 11 -17.15 -37.12 15.43
C PHE A 11 -15.92 -36.83 16.31
N PRO A 12 -14.71 -36.79 15.75
CA PRO A 12 -13.52 -36.47 16.54
C PRO A 12 -13.59 -35.00 16.97
N PHE A 13 -13.27 -34.77 18.24
CA PHE A 13 -12.93 -33.42 18.69
C PHE A 13 -11.61 -33.02 18.03
N LEU A 14 -11.61 -31.87 17.35
CA LEU A 14 -10.47 -31.42 16.54
C LEU A 14 -9.78 -30.19 17.15
N GLN A 15 -10.54 -29.16 17.50
CA GLN A 15 -9.96 -27.84 17.78
C GLN A 15 -10.90 -26.93 18.59
N VAL A 16 -10.31 -25.96 19.29
CA VAL A 16 -11.00 -24.90 20.04
C VAL A 16 -10.57 -23.54 19.51
N TYR A 17 -11.51 -22.59 19.44
CA TYR A 17 -11.22 -21.21 19.09
C TYR A 17 -11.32 -20.29 20.30
N LEU A 18 -10.23 -19.57 20.63
CA LEU A 18 -10.24 -18.57 21.70
C LEU A 18 -9.15 -17.48 21.53
N PRO A 19 -9.49 -16.21 21.28
CA PRO A 19 -10.81 -15.68 20.93
C PRO A 19 -11.18 -15.93 19.46
N CYS A 20 -12.45 -15.71 19.12
CA CYS A 20 -12.92 -15.74 17.73
C CYS A 20 -13.99 -14.68 17.44
N VAL A 21 -14.15 -14.38 16.15
CA VAL A 21 -15.17 -13.50 15.61
C VAL A 21 -15.89 -14.23 14.48
N LEU A 22 -17.20 -14.36 14.63
CA LEU A 22 -18.09 -14.94 13.62
C LEU A 22 -18.79 -13.77 12.93
N GLN A 23 -18.45 -13.53 11.66
CA GLN A 23 -18.96 -12.36 10.94
C GLN A 23 -20.23 -12.69 10.18
N THR A 24 -20.17 -13.66 9.27
CA THR A 24 -21.32 -14.17 8.50
C THR A 24 -21.08 -15.63 8.09
N LYS A 25 -22.03 -16.24 7.38
CA LYS A 25 -21.89 -17.60 6.85
C LYS A 25 -20.59 -17.72 6.04
N LYS A 26 -19.78 -18.74 6.38
CA LYS A 26 -18.44 -19.00 5.79
C LYS A 26 -17.43 -17.86 5.98
N ARG A 27 -17.64 -16.96 6.95
CA ARG A 27 -16.75 -15.85 7.28
C ARG A 27 -16.50 -15.76 8.78
N TYR A 28 -15.37 -16.28 9.22
CA TYR A 28 -14.95 -16.27 10.62
C TYR A 28 -13.44 -16.21 10.76
N VAL A 29 -12.99 -15.76 11.92
CA VAL A 29 -11.57 -15.70 12.26
C VAL A 29 -11.38 -15.98 13.74
N GLY A 30 -10.33 -16.70 14.11
CA GLY A 30 -10.05 -17.01 15.51
C GLY A 30 -8.63 -17.52 15.71
N PHE A 31 -8.23 -17.51 16.98
CA PHE A 31 -7.05 -18.22 17.45
C PHE A 31 -7.43 -19.66 17.76
N MET A 32 -6.85 -20.58 17.01
CA MET A 32 -7.13 -22.01 17.03
C MET A 32 -6.11 -22.74 17.89
N TYR A 33 -6.59 -23.62 18.76
CA TYR A 33 -5.79 -24.52 19.59
C TYR A 33 -6.23 -25.96 19.32
N GLU A 34 -5.26 -26.82 19.01
CA GLU A 34 -5.50 -28.24 18.72
C GLU A 34 -5.30 -29.10 19.98
N THR A 35 -4.38 -28.68 20.86
CA THR A 35 -4.07 -29.38 22.11
C THR A 35 -4.20 -28.45 23.32
N ARG A 36 -4.39 -29.02 24.50
CA ARG A 36 -4.56 -28.27 25.76
C ARG A 36 -3.29 -27.52 26.16
N ASP A 37 -2.12 -28.07 25.87
CA ASP A 37 -0.82 -27.52 26.29
C ASP A 37 -0.25 -26.51 25.28
N GLN A 38 -0.95 -26.29 24.16
CA GLN A 38 -0.54 -25.33 23.14
C GLN A 38 -0.64 -23.89 23.68
N LYS A 39 0.52 -23.23 23.82
CA LYS A 39 0.60 -21.84 24.27
C LYS A 39 0.37 -20.84 23.15
N GLU A 40 0.94 -21.10 21.97
CA GLU A 40 0.83 -20.20 20.82
C GLU A 40 -0.32 -20.64 19.91
N PRO A 41 -1.35 -19.79 19.70
CA PRO A 41 -2.45 -20.14 18.83
C PRO A 41 -2.08 -20.10 17.35
N VAL A 42 -2.76 -20.92 16.55
CA VAL A 42 -2.76 -20.79 15.09
C VAL A 42 -3.80 -19.74 14.68
N PHE A 43 -3.40 -18.72 13.93
CA PHE A 43 -4.34 -17.76 13.36
C PHE A 43 -5.09 -18.40 12.20
N ASP A 44 -6.36 -18.77 12.43
CA ASP A 44 -7.21 -19.33 11.38
C ASP A 44 -8.28 -18.32 10.96
N ALA A 45 -8.32 -18.05 9.65
CA ALA A 45 -9.25 -17.13 9.03
C ALA A 45 -9.90 -17.82 7.84
N LYS A 46 -11.24 -17.91 7.85
CA LYS A 46 -12.02 -18.47 6.74
C LYS A 46 -12.88 -17.40 6.11
N GLY A 47 -12.74 -17.20 4.80
CA GLY A 47 -13.57 -16.30 4.00
C GLY A 47 -13.43 -14.80 4.30
N ILE A 48 -12.60 -14.43 5.28
CA ILE A 48 -12.20 -13.05 5.57
C ILE A 48 -11.19 -12.58 4.53
N GLU A 49 -11.14 -11.27 4.31
CA GLU A 49 -10.30 -10.61 3.30
C GLU A 49 -8.80 -10.89 3.43
N THR A 50 -8.34 -11.36 4.60
CA THR A 50 -6.94 -11.79 4.82
C THR A 50 -6.54 -12.96 3.93
N VAL A 51 -7.44 -13.94 3.71
CA VAL A 51 -7.16 -15.15 2.93
C VAL A 51 -7.67 -15.07 1.49
N ARG A 52 -8.35 -13.99 1.13
CA ARG A 52 -8.87 -13.81 -0.22
C ARG A 52 -7.82 -13.18 -1.12
N ARG A 53 -7.56 -13.81 -2.27
CA ARG A 53 -6.57 -13.40 -3.26
C ARG A 53 -7.00 -12.21 -4.13
N ASP A 54 -8.28 -11.85 -4.11
CA ASP A 54 -8.83 -10.73 -4.89
C ASP A 54 -8.60 -9.37 -4.23
N ASN A 55 -8.15 -9.34 -2.98
CA ASN A 55 -7.89 -8.12 -2.24
C ASN A 55 -6.43 -7.64 -2.38
N CYS A 56 -6.18 -6.37 -2.09
CA CYS A 56 -4.83 -5.81 -2.08
C CYS A 56 -4.04 -6.22 -0.82
N GLY A 57 -2.73 -6.39 -0.97
CA GLY A 57 -1.85 -6.83 0.12
C GLY A 57 -1.87 -5.90 1.34
N VAL A 58 -1.99 -4.58 1.12
CA VAL A 58 -2.07 -3.60 2.21
C VAL A 58 -3.30 -3.82 3.09
N ALA A 59 -4.47 -4.09 2.50
CA ALA A 59 -5.69 -4.32 3.26
C ALA A 59 -5.62 -5.64 4.05
N SER A 60 -5.13 -6.70 3.43
CA SER A 60 -4.98 -8.01 4.10
C SER A 60 -4.00 -7.94 5.28
N LYS A 61 -2.83 -7.29 5.09
CA LYS A 61 -1.81 -7.13 6.15
C LYS A 61 -2.30 -6.28 7.32
N ILE A 62 -2.95 -5.15 7.04
CA ILE A 62 -3.49 -4.27 8.09
C ILE A 62 -4.60 -5.00 8.85
N LEU A 63 -5.53 -5.64 8.14
CA LEU A 63 -6.64 -6.38 8.75
C LEU A 63 -6.13 -7.51 9.65
N GLU A 64 -5.22 -8.35 9.16
CA GLU A 64 -4.63 -9.43 9.94
C GLU A 64 -3.96 -8.90 11.21
N ARG A 65 -3.17 -7.83 11.09
CA ARG A 65 -2.47 -7.25 12.25
C ARG A 65 -3.45 -6.61 13.24
N CYS A 66 -4.50 -5.94 12.77
CA CYS A 66 -5.56 -5.41 13.65
C CYS A 66 -6.23 -6.53 14.43
N ILE A 67 -6.57 -7.66 13.79
CA ILE A 67 -7.20 -8.80 14.45
C ILE A 67 -6.25 -9.41 15.48
N LYS A 68 -4.97 -9.60 15.13
CA LYS A 68 -3.96 -10.09 16.08
C LYS A 68 -3.81 -9.18 17.30
N ILE A 69 -3.76 -7.85 17.10
CA ILE A 69 -3.71 -6.89 18.22
C ILE A 69 -4.97 -7.01 19.08
N LEU A 70 -6.15 -7.08 18.46
CA LEU A 70 -7.42 -7.23 19.18
C LEU A 70 -7.44 -8.53 20.01
N PHE A 71 -7.00 -9.64 19.45
CA PHE A 71 -7.06 -10.95 20.11
C PHE A 71 -6.03 -11.09 21.23
N THR A 72 -4.82 -10.55 21.04
CA THR A 72 -3.74 -10.63 22.04
C THR A 72 -3.94 -9.60 23.15
N MET A 73 -4.18 -8.34 22.81
CA MET A 73 -4.21 -7.24 23.79
C MET A 73 -5.61 -7.01 24.38
N ARG A 74 -6.67 -7.45 23.68
CA ARG A 74 -8.07 -7.23 24.05
C ARG A 74 -8.44 -5.75 24.24
N ASP A 75 -7.67 -4.86 23.63
CA ASP A 75 -7.82 -3.41 23.73
C ASP A 75 -8.03 -2.80 22.34
N VAL A 76 -9.21 -2.23 22.16
CA VAL A 76 -9.64 -1.58 20.92
C VAL A 76 -8.86 -0.29 20.65
N SER A 77 -8.38 0.39 21.69
CA SER A 77 -7.61 1.64 21.59
C SER A 77 -6.28 1.40 20.87
N GLN A 78 -5.64 0.26 21.13
CA GLN A 78 -4.41 -0.14 20.43
C GLN A 78 -4.65 -0.45 18.96
N VAL A 79 -5.82 -1.01 18.63
CA VAL A 79 -6.23 -1.23 17.24
C VAL A 79 -6.43 0.12 16.54
N ARG A 80 -7.12 1.09 17.18
CA ARG A 80 -7.29 2.45 16.67
C ARG A 80 -5.94 3.12 16.40
N ALA A 81 -5.04 3.11 17.37
CA ALA A 81 -3.72 3.72 17.24
C ALA A 81 -2.89 3.06 16.14
N TYR A 82 -2.95 1.73 16.00
CA TYR A 82 -2.30 1.03 14.90
C TYR A 82 -2.89 1.43 13.55
N LEU A 83 -4.21 1.43 13.40
CA LEU A 83 -4.89 1.78 12.16
C LEU A 83 -4.54 3.21 11.72
N GLN A 84 -4.64 4.18 12.62
CA GLN A 84 -4.33 5.58 12.33
C GLN A 84 -2.86 5.72 11.87
N ARG A 85 -1.91 5.07 12.54
CA ARG A 85 -0.50 5.04 12.08
C ARG A 85 -0.35 4.45 10.68
N GLN A 86 -1.08 3.37 10.35
CA GLN A 86 -1.03 2.81 9.00
C GLN A 86 -1.66 3.75 7.97
N CYS A 87 -2.78 4.39 8.28
CA CYS A 87 -3.39 5.41 7.42
C CYS A 87 -2.43 6.58 7.16
N THR A 88 -1.77 7.12 8.19
CA THR A 88 -0.74 8.15 8.03
C THR A 88 0.43 7.66 7.18
N LYS A 89 0.89 6.42 7.39
CA LYS A 89 1.97 5.81 6.58
C LYS A 89 1.57 5.70 5.11
N MET A 90 0.34 5.29 4.82
CA MET A 90 -0.21 5.22 3.47
C MET A 90 -0.29 6.61 2.83
N LEU A 91 -0.88 7.59 3.53
CA LEU A 91 -1.05 8.97 3.04
C LEU A 91 0.30 9.67 2.79
N SER A 92 1.33 9.34 3.58
CA SER A 92 2.70 9.86 3.40
C SER A 92 3.47 9.19 2.25
N GLY A 93 2.90 8.20 1.56
CA GLY A 93 3.55 7.51 0.43
C GLY A 93 4.67 6.54 0.83
N ARG A 94 4.78 6.16 2.11
CA ARG A 94 5.83 5.27 2.64
C ARG A 94 5.50 3.78 2.54
N VAL A 95 4.46 3.42 1.78
CA VAL A 95 4.05 2.03 1.55
C VAL A 95 4.46 1.64 0.13
N GLY A 96 5.09 0.48 -0.01
CA GLY A 96 5.56 0.00 -1.31
C GLY A 96 4.41 -0.28 -2.27
N LEU A 97 4.62 0.03 -3.56
CA LEU A 97 3.62 -0.19 -4.62
C LEU A 97 3.13 -1.65 -4.68
N HIS A 98 3.99 -2.63 -4.40
CA HIS A 98 3.64 -4.05 -4.32
C HIS A 98 2.39 -4.32 -3.46
N ASP A 99 2.24 -3.63 -2.33
CA ASP A 99 1.13 -3.87 -1.40
C ASP A 99 -0.20 -3.29 -1.92
N TYR A 100 -0.16 -2.41 -2.92
CA TYR A 100 -1.34 -1.85 -3.58
C TYR A 100 -1.79 -2.66 -4.81
N VAL A 101 -0.98 -3.62 -5.27
CA VAL A 101 -1.31 -4.41 -6.46
C VAL A 101 -2.47 -5.36 -6.16
N PHE A 102 -3.51 -5.27 -6.98
CA PHE A 102 -4.56 -6.27 -7.09
C PHE A 102 -4.21 -7.27 -8.17
N ALA A 103 -4.73 -8.49 -8.08
CA ALA A 103 -4.60 -9.48 -9.14
C ALA A 103 -5.95 -10.16 -9.40
N LYS A 104 -6.53 -9.95 -10.59
CA LYS A 104 -7.84 -10.52 -10.95
C LYS A 104 -7.73 -11.44 -12.17
N GLU A 105 -8.42 -12.56 -12.09
CA GLU A 105 -8.45 -13.56 -13.15
C GLU A 105 -9.06 -12.99 -14.44
N TYR A 106 -8.35 -13.21 -15.54
CA TYR A 106 -8.79 -12.90 -16.89
C TYR A 106 -9.57 -14.08 -17.47
N ARG A 107 -10.78 -13.82 -17.98
CA ARG A 107 -11.71 -14.86 -18.48
C ARG A 107 -11.72 -14.98 -20.00
N GLY A 108 -10.75 -14.36 -20.69
CA GLY A 108 -10.75 -14.22 -22.15
C GLY A 108 -11.72 -13.15 -22.63
N MET A 109 -11.48 -12.59 -23.83
CA MET A 109 -12.31 -11.51 -24.38
C MET A 109 -13.79 -11.89 -24.51
N VAL A 110 -14.06 -13.14 -24.89
CA VAL A 110 -15.42 -13.67 -25.11
C VAL A 110 -16.11 -14.05 -23.79
N GLY A 111 -15.35 -14.27 -22.71
CA GLY A 111 -15.88 -14.69 -21.42
C GLY A 111 -16.56 -13.59 -20.60
N TYR A 112 -16.61 -12.36 -21.11
CA TYR A 112 -17.23 -11.22 -20.45
C TYR A 112 -18.51 -10.78 -21.16
N LYS A 113 -19.50 -10.33 -20.38
CA LYS A 113 -20.72 -9.72 -20.92
C LYS A 113 -20.39 -8.42 -21.69
N PRO A 114 -21.15 -8.07 -22.74
CA PRO A 114 -21.03 -6.78 -23.40
C PRO A 114 -21.12 -5.64 -22.38
N GLY A 115 -20.19 -4.68 -22.44
CA GLY A 115 -20.12 -3.56 -21.49
C GLY A 115 -19.56 -3.90 -20.10
N ALA A 116 -18.98 -5.09 -19.87
CA ALA A 116 -18.39 -5.44 -18.58
C ALA A 116 -17.19 -4.53 -18.21
N CYS A 117 -17.32 -3.80 -17.11
CA CYS A 117 -16.25 -2.96 -16.56
C CYS A 117 -15.38 -3.76 -15.57
N VAL A 118 -14.57 -4.69 -16.09
CA VAL A 118 -13.67 -5.52 -15.28
C VAL A 118 -12.21 -5.04 -15.44
N PRO A 119 -11.46 -4.78 -14.36
CA PRO A 119 -10.08 -4.31 -14.45
C PRO A 119 -9.15 -5.19 -15.32
N ALA A 120 -9.22 -6.52 -15.15
CA ALA A 120 -8.43 -7.45 -15.96
C ALA A 120 -8.75 -7.36 -17.47
N LEU A 121 -10.02 -7.15 -17.83
CA LEU A 121 -10.45 -6.95 -19.21
C LEU A 121 -9.93 -5.62 -19.76
N GLU A 122 -10.00 -4.55 -18.98
CA GLU A 122 -9.53 -3.23 -19.41
C GLU A 122 -8.01 -3.21 -19.65
N ILE A 123 -7.24 -3.83 -18.76
CA ILE A 123 -5.79 -4.01 -18.95
C ILE A 123 -5.50 -4.88 -20.18
N ALA A 124 -6.21 -6.00 -20.37
CA ALA A 124 -6.04 -6.84 -21.54
C ALA A 124 -6.30 -6.09 -22.85
N LYS A 125 -7.38 -5.29 -22.90
CA LYS A 125 -7.69 -4.43 -24.07
C LYS A 125 -6.59 -3.41 -24.34
N ARG A 126 -5.99 -2.83 -23.29
CA ARG A 126 -4.88 -1.89 -23.45
C ARG A 126 -3.62 -2.57 -23.99
N ARG A 127 -3.24 -3.70 -23.39
CA ARG A 127 -2.12 -4.54 -23.86
C ARG A 127 -2.26 -4.87 -25.34
N LEU A 128 -3.43 -5.34 -25.77
CA LEU A 128 -3.71 -5.66 -27.18
C LEU A 128 -3.60 -4.48 -28.15
N ARG A 129 -3.87 -3.24 -27.69
CA ARG A 129 -3.68 -2.04 -28.51
C ARG A 129 -2.20 -1.72 -28.72
N GLU A 130 -1.37 -2.01 -27.72
CA GLU A 130 0.08 -1.81 -27.77
C GLU A 130 0.76 -2.94 -28.55
N ASP A 131 0.44 -4.19 -28.23
CA ASP A 131 0.95 -5.39 -28.90
C ASP A 131 -0.14 -6.46 -28.98
N ARG A 132 -0.47 -6.88 -30.20
CA ARG A 132 -1.47 -7.93 -30.47
C ARG A 132 -1.13 -9.28 -29.83
N ARG A 133 0.14 -9.55 -29.51
CA ARG A 133 0.58 -10.80 -28.87
C ARG A 133 0.61 -10.75 -27.35
N SER A 134 0.30 -9.59 -26.76
CA SER A 134 0.37 -9.37 -25.32
C SER A 134 -0.93 -9.65 -24.56
N GLU A 135 -1.89 -10.34 -25.20
CA GLU A 135 -3.12 -10.78 -24.53
C GLU A 135 -2.79 -11.74 -23.36
N PRO A 136 -3.32 -11.49 -22.15
CA PRO A 136 -3.20 -12.43 -21.04
C PRO A 136 -3.87 -13.77 -21.35
N ARG A 137 -3.35 -14.85 -20.78
CA ARG A 137 -3.97 -16.17 -20.94
C ARG A 137 -5.28 -16.26 -20.15
N VAL A 138 -6.23 -17.05 -20.61
CA VAL A 138 -7.45 -17.35 -19.85
C VAL A 138 -7.06 -18.04 -18.54
N GLY A 139 -7.59 -17.55 -17.41
CA GLY A 139 -7.22 -17.98 -16.06
C GLY A 139 -6.02 -17.24 -15.46
N GLU A 140 -5.27 -16.46 -16.26
CA GLU A 140 -4.15 -15.67 -15.77
C GLU A 140 -4.66 -14.56 -14.83
N ARG A 141 -3.95 -14.33 -13.72
CA ARG A 141 -4.26 -13.22 -12.82
C ARG A 141 -3.53 -11.97 -13.27
N VAL A 142 -4.28 -11.04 -13.85
CA VAL A 142 -3.74 -9.78 -14.36
C VAL A 142 -3.53 -8.81 -13.20
N PRO A 143 -2.29 -8.33 -12.96
CA PRO A 143 -2.01 -7.37 -11.92
C PRO A 143 -2.41 -5.95 -12.32
N TYR A 144 -3.00 -5.20 -11.41
CA TYR A 144 -3.39 -3.81 -11.64
C TYR A 144 -3.41 -2.99 -10.35
N VAL A 145 -3.37 -1.68 -10.51
CA VAL A 145 -3.45 -0.69 -9.43
C VAL A 145 -4.43 0.42 -9.80
N ILE A 146 -4.90 1.14 -8.79
CA ILE A 146 -5.85 2.24 -8.98
C ILE A 146 -5.14 3.57 -8.69
N VAL A 147 -5.10 4.44 -9.69
CA VAL A 147 -4.45 5.75 -9.61
C VAL A 147 -5.44 6.87 -9.35
N HIS A 148 -4.93 8.05 -8.98
CA HIS A 148 -5.70 9.27 -8.97
C HIS A 148 -6.10 9.67 -10.39
N GLY A 149 -7.30 10.24 -10.52
CA GLY A 149 -7.76 10.91 -11.74
C GLY A 149 -8.69 12.05 -11.36
N SER A 150 -9.28 12.70 -12.36
CA SER A 150 -10.22 13.79 -12.10
C SER A 150 -11.44 13.31 -11.30
N PRO A 151 -11.98 14.16 -10.40
CA PRO A 151 -13.19 13.83 -9.66
C PRO A 151 -14.33 13.45 -10.61
N GLY A 152 -15.10 12.43 -10.26
CA GLY A 152 -16.24 11.96 -11.06
C GLY A 152 -15.89 10.96 -12.17
N LEU A 153 -14.62 10.70 -12.46
CA LEU A 153 -14.26 9.63 -13.39
C LEU A 153 -14.65 8.25 -12.87
N PRO A 154 -15.14 7.35 -13.75
CA PRO A 154 -15.44 5.99 -13.36
C PRO A 154 -14.16 5.24 -13.00
N LEU A 155 -14.23 4.41 -11.94
CA LEU A 155 -13.08 3.70 -11.39
C LEU A 155 -12.31 2.89 -12.44
N ILE A 156 -13.02 2.32 -13.42
CA ILE A 156 -12.42 1.50 -14.49
C ILE A 156 -11.38 2.27 -15.31
N GLN A 157 -11.57 3.58 -15.50
CA GLN A 157 -10.63 4.44 -16.24
C GLN A 157 -9.38 4.77 -15.42
N LEU A 158 -9.43 4.58 -14.10
CA LEU A 158 -8.32 4.81 -13.17
C LEU A 158 -7.45 3.56 -12.97
N VAL A 159 -7.78 2.46 -13.64
CA VAL A 159 -7.01 1.21 -13.57
C VAL A 159 -5.75 1.35 -14.43
N ARG A 160 -4.59 1.02 -13.84
CA ARG A 160 -3.27 1.07 -14.50
C ARG A 160 -2.47 -0.19 -14.20
N GLN A 161 -1.52 -0.53 -15.06
CA GLN A 161 -0.58 -1.61 -14.79
C GLN A 161 0.50 -1.14 -13.80
N PRO A 162 1.03 -2.00 -12.92
CA PRO A 162 2.10 -1.61 -12.00
C PRO A 162 3.35 -1.06 -12.72
N ARG A 163 3.64 -1.58 -13.92
CA ARG A 163 4.75 -1.10 -14.75
C ARG A 163 4.57 0.34 -15.23
N GLU A 164 3.33 0.74 -15.56
CA GLU A 164 3.03 2.12 -15.99
C GLU A 164 3.36 3.12 -14.87
N LEU A 165 3.08 2.77 -13.60
CA LEU A 165 3.43 3.62 -12.45
C LEU A 165 4.92 3.73 -12.19
N LEU A 166 5.70 2.70 -12.56
CA LEU A 166 7.16 2.76 -12.42
C LEU A 166 7.82 3.61 -13.51
N GLN A 167 7.17 3.72 -14.67
CA GLN A 167 7.68 4.43 -15.83
C GLN A 167 7.24 5.89 -15.86
N ASP A 168 6.03 6.19 -15.39
CA ASP A 168 5.45 7.54 -15.42
C ASP A 168 5.37 8.16 -14.01
N PRO A 169 6.22 9.16 -13.70
CA PRO A 169 6.21 9.86 -12.41
C PRO A 169 4.94 10.67 -12.13
N SER A 170 4.14 10.97 -13.15
CA SER A 170 2.89 11.74 -12.99
C SER A 170 1.77 10.90 -12.36
N LEU A 171 1.83 9.58 -12.52
CA LEU A 171 0.83 8.66 -11.99
C LEU A 171 1.03 8.40 -10.51
N ARG A 172 -0.01 8.66 -9.71
CA ARG A 172 0.00 8.44 -8.26
C ARG A 172 -1.09 7.46 -7.86
N VAL A 173 -0.75 6.51 -7.00
CA VAL A 173 -1.71 5.58 -6.38
C VAL A 173 -2.79 6.37 -5.64
N ASN A 174 -4.06 6.01 -5.84
CA ASN A 174 -5.18 6.64 -5.14
C ASN A 174 -5.31 6.09 -3.71
N VAL A 175 -4.44 6.54 -2.81
CA VAL A 175 -4.38 6.06 -1.42
C VAL A 175 -5.74 6.18 -0.72
N THR A 176 -6.46 7.28 -0.96
CA THR A 176 -7.79 7.51 -0.38
C THR A 176 -8.78 6.41 -0.77
N TYR A 177 -8.76 5.95 -2.02
CA TYR A 177 -9.57 4.81 -2.46
C TYR A 177 -9.20 3.54 -1.68
N TYR A 178 -7.91 3.22 -1.53
CA TYR A 178 -7.49 2.02 -0.81
C TYR A 178 -7.90 2.06 0.66
N ILE A 179 -7.73 3.20 1.35
CA ILE A 179 -8.17 3.32 2.73
C ILE A 179 -9.69 3.14 2.81
N THR A 180 -10.46 3.96 2.10
CA THR A 180 -11.91 4.04 2.27
C THR A 180 -12.68 2.85 1.70
N LYS A 181 -12.18 2.21 0.64
CA LYS A 181 -12.88 1.11 -0.06
C LYS A 181 -12.28 -0.27 0.22
N GLN A 182 -11.04 -0.38 0.69
CA GLN A 182 -10.39 -1.67 0.90
C GLN A 182 -10.05 -1.94 2.37
N VAL A 183 -9.51 -0.95 3.09
CA VAL A 183 -9.04 -1.13 4.48
C VAL A 183 -10.17 -0.96 5.49
N LEU A 184 -10.93 0.15 5.41
CA LEU A 184 -11.97 0.45 6.40
C LEU A 184 -13.17 -0.53 6.36
N PRO A 185 -13.74 -0.90 5.20
CA PRO A 185 -14.92 -1.77 5.17
C PRO A 185 -14.78 -3.14 5.87
N PRO A 186 -13.68 -3.90 5.72
CA PRO A 186 -13.54 -5.16 6.47
C PRO A 186 -13.33 -4.93 7.98
N LEU A 187 -12.65 -3.86 8.38
CA LEU A 187 -12.48 -3.52 9.79
C LEU A 187 -13.79 -3.07 10.42
N GLU A 188 -14.59 -2.25 9.73
CA GLU A 188 -15.92 -1.82 10.18
C GLU A 188 -16.83 -3.02 10.45
N ARG A 189 -16.86 -3.99 9.53
CA ARG A 189 -17.69 -5.19 9.73
C ARG A 189 -17.20 -6.08 10.87
N LEU A 190 -15.93 -5.97 11.28
CA LEU A 190 -15.39 -6.75 12.39
C LEU A 190 -15.60 -6.05 13.73
N LEU A 191 -15.24 -4.77 13.81
CA LEU A 191 -15.33 -3.96 15.02
C LEU A 191 -16.75 -3.43 15.27
N GLY A 192 -17.60 -3.37 14.25
CA GLY A 192 -19.02 -3.08 14.38
C GLY A 192 -19.75 -4.10 15.25
N LEU A 193 -19.27 -5.35 15.32
CA LEU A 193 -19.78 -6.37 16.27
C LEU A 193 -19.49 -6.02 17.73
N VAL A 194 -18.50 -5.15 17.97
CA VAL A 194 -18.12 -4.63 19.30
C VAL A 194 -18.72 -3.22 19.52
N GLY A 195 -19.54 -2.71 18.58
CA GLY A 195 -20.17 -1.39 18.67
C GLY A 195 -19.27 -0.21 18.29
N VAL A 196 -18.22 -0.45 17.50
CA VAL A 196 -17.20 0.55 17.19
C VAL A 196 -17.23 0.94 15.71
N SER A 197 -17.26 2.25 15.42
CA SER A 197 -17.13 2.77 14.07
C SER A 197 -15.70 3.17 13.72
N VAL A 198 -15.14 2.46 12.75
CA VAL A 198 -13.79 2.61 12.22
C VAL A 198 -13.72 3.78 11.23
N PHE A 199 -14.80 4.05 10.51
CA PHE A 199 -14.88 5.25 9.64
C PHE A 199 -14.74 6.54 10.44
N GLN A 200 -15.33 6.61 11.63
CA GLN A 200 -15.18 7.76 12.53
C GLN A 200 -13.71 7.96 12.92
N TRP A 201 -13.00 6.89 13.29
CA TRP A 201 -11.58 6.99 13.64
C TRP A 201 -10.70 7.56 12.53
N TYR A 202 -11.04 7.26 11.28
CA TYR A 202 -10.35 7.82 10.12
C TYR A 202 -10.71 9.29 9.86
N ASN A 203 -11.96 9.68 10.13
CA ASN A 203 -12.41 11.07 9.98
C ASN A 203 -11.84 11.98 11.07
N ASP A 204 -11.73 11.49 12.30
CA ASP A 204 -11.15 12.21 13.44
C ASP A 204 -9.62 12.39 13.30
N MET A 205 -8.98 11.60 12.43
CA MET A 205 -7.54 11.64 12.25
C MET A 205 -7.13 12.89 11.46
N PRO A 206 -6.05 13.61 11.87
CA PRO A 206 -5.48 14.68 11.04
C PRO A 206 -4.96 14.10 9.72
N LYS A 207 -5.56 14.54 8.62
CA LYS A 207 -5.19 14.12 7.26
C LYS A 207 -4.02 14.97 6.77
N VAL A 208 -2.82 14.69 7.27
CA VAL A 208 -1.60 15.30 6.73
C VAL A 208 -1.29 14.65 5.39
N VAL A 209 -1.88 15.19 4.32
CA VAL A 209 -1.52 14.82 2.95
C VAL A 209 -0.24 15.58 2.63
N ARG A 210 0.91 14.92 2.77
CA ARG A 210 2.16 15.46 2.22
C ARG A 210 2.00 15.46 0.71
N LEU A 211 1.71 16.63 0.14
CA LEU A 211 1.89 16.85 -1.28
C LEU A 211 3.38 16.64 -1.51
N ALA A 212 3.77 15.47 -2.03
CA ALA A 212 5.12 15.29 -2.52
C ALA A 212 5.37 16.45 -3.50
N PRO A 213 6.44 17.25 -3.32
CA PRO A 213 6.76 18.29 -4.28
C PRO A 213 6.86 17.60 -5.64
N HIS A 214 6.04 18.06 -6.59
CA HIS A 214 6.18 17.61 -7.95
C HIS A 214 7.62 17.92 -8.37
N VAL A 215 8.34 16.90 -8.85
CA VAL A 215 9.44 17.16 -9.77
C VAL A 215 8.79 17.96 -10.89
N ALA A 216 9.15 19.23 -11.02
CA ALA A 216 8.70 20.04 -12.13
C ALA A 216 9.01 19.24 -13.40
N PRO A 217 8.05 19.03 -14.31
CA PRO A 217 8.39 18.44 -15.59
C PRO A 217 9.51 19.29 -16.19
N ALA A 218 10.54 18.63 -16.71
CA ALA A 218 11.45 19.28 -17.64
C ALA A 218 10.59 19.99 -18.70
N HIS A 219 10.99 21.21 -19.04
CA HIS A 219 10.34 22.11 -19.99
C HIS A 219 9.57 21.37 -21.10
N ASP A 220 8.34 21.84 -21.38
CA ASP A 220 7.48 21.49 -22.54
C ASP A 220 6.52 20.28 -22.50
N THR A 221 5.89 19.98 -21.36
CA THR A 221 4.64 19.18 -21.39
C THR A 221 3.47 19.90 -20.71
N LYS A 222 2.42 20.15 -21.51
CA LYS A 222 1.22 20.90 -21.14
C LYS A 222 0.34 20.16 -20.14
N GLN A 223 -0.32 20.97 -19.28
CA GLN A 223 -1.41 20.69 -18.32
C GLN A 223 -1.01 20.07 -16.98
N GLY A 224 -0.55 20.93 -16.08
CA GLY A 224 -0.37 20.64 -14.66
C GLY A 224 -1.64 20.75 -13.82
N THR A 225 -1.61 20.09 -12.66
CA THR A 225 -2.65 20.15 -11.62
C THR A 225 -2.59 21.48 -10.87
N ILE A 226 -3.71 21.95 -10.29
CA ILE A 226 -3.81 23.20 -9.50
C ILE A 226 -2.73 23.30 -8.40
N SER A 227 -2.22 22.16 -7.90
CA SER A 227 -1.11 22.06 -6.95
C SER A 227 0.18 22.76 -7.40
N GLN A 228 0.42 22.95 -8.70
CA GLN A 228 1.59 23.69 -9.21
C GLN A 228 1.54 25.19 -8.90
N TYR A 229 0.35 25.73 -8.61
CA TYR A 229 0.14 27.15 -8.32
C TYR A 229 0.09 27.46 -6.82
N PHE A 230 0.14 26.44 -5.95
CA PHE A 230 0.20 26.63 -4.50
C PHE A 230 1.65 26.78 -4.04
N VAL A 231 2.01 27.99 -3.60
CA VAL A 231 3.37 28.38 -3.17
C VAL A 231 3.66 28.01 -1.70
N THR A 232 2.71 27.39 -0.99
CA THR A 232 2.92 26.97 0.40
C THR A 232 3.54 25.57 0.44
N SER A 233 4.80 25.50 0.87
CA SER A 233 5.53 24.28 1.17
C SER A 233 5.68 24.09 2.69
N ASP A 234 6.03 22.89 3.13
CA ASP A 234 6.33 22.64 4.56
C ASP A 234 7.83 22.80 4.82
N CYS A 235 8.18 23.37 5.97
CA CYS A 235 9.57 23.55 6.36
C CYS A 235 10.27 22.20 6.49
N LEU A 236 11.42 22.04 5.82
CA LEU A 236 12.17 20.78 5.82
C LEU A 236 12.68 20.33 7.19
N VAL A 237 12.66 21.21 8.21
CA VAL A 237 13.11 20.92 9.58
C VAL A 237 11.91 20.72 10.52
N CYS A 238 11.06 21.74 10.66
CA CYS A 238 9.97 21.74 11.65
C CYS A 238 8.57 21.42 11.10
N GLU A 239 8.45 21.17 9.78
CA GLU A 239 7.20 20.78 9.10
C GLU A 239 6.05 21.81 9.20
N ARG A 240 6.33 23.05 9.62
CA ARG A 240 5.36 24.16 9.59
C ARG A 240 5.25 24.74 8.17
N GLN A 241 4.06 25.17 7.78
CA GLN A 241 3.83 25.82 6.49
C GLN A 241 4.68 27.08 6.32
N THR A 242 5.30 27.23 5.15
CA THR A 242 6.25 28.28 4.80
C THR A 242 6.25 28.49 3.28
N LYS A 243 6.81 29.62 2.82
CA LYS A 243 7.06 29.88 1.39
C LYS A 243 8.48 29.48 0.98
N GLN A 244 9.37 29.32 1.96
CA GLN A 244 10.78 28.96 1.79
C GLN A 244 11.02 27.52 2.24
N ALA A 245 12.05 26.85 1.72
CA ALA A 245 12.40 25.48 2.11
C ALA A 245 12.64 25.33 3.63
N VAL A 246 13.22 26.35 4.26
CA VAL A 246 13.40 26.45 5.72
C VAL A 246 12.72 27.73 6.20
N CYS A 247 11.94 27.66 7.27
CA CYS A 247 11.26 28.83 7.81
C CYS A 247 12.24 29.76 8.57
N ALA A 248 11.88 31.04 8.69
CA ALA A 248 12.70 32.05 9.37
C ALA A 248 13.13 31.64 10.79
N THR A 249 12.26 30.97 11.55
CA THR A 249 12.63 30.52 12.92
C THR A 249 13.70 29.44 12.92
N CYS A 250 13.71 28.55 11.93
CA CYS A 250 14.72 27.50 11.84
C CYS A 250 16.04 28.04 11.27
N LEU A 251 15.99 29.06 10.41
CA LEU A 251 17.18 29.73 9.89
C LEU A 251 18.01 30.43 10.99
N ASN A 252 17.40 30.77 12.13
CA ASN A 252 18.12 31.33 13.28
C ASN A 252 19.12 30.34 13.91
N ASP A 253 19.02 29.04 13.63
CA ASP A 253 19.98 28.02 14.07
C ASP A 253 20.50 27.23 12.84
N PRO A 254 21.50 27.76 12.12
CA PRO A 254 22.06 27.11 10.92
C PRO A 254 22.70 25.75 11.22
N GLN A 255 23.24 25.55 12.42
CA GLN A 255 23.86 24.29 12.83
C GLN A 255 22.81 23.19 12.95
N LEU A 256 21.69 23.46 13.62
CA LEU A 256 20.57 22.52 13.71
C LEU A 256 20.00 22.19 12.32
N VAL A 257 19.86 23.18 11.45
CA VAL A 257 19.41 22.97 10.06
C VAL A 257 20.38 22.05 9.32
N ALA A 258 21.68 22.35 9.39
CA ALA A 258 22.71 21.58 8.70
C ALA A 258 22.72 20.11 9.15
N VAL A 259 22.76 19.87 10.46
CA VAL A 259 22.75 18.51 11.04
C VAL A 259 21.47 17.77 10.70
N THR A 260 20.30 18.42 10.79
CA THR A 260 19.02 17.78 10.53
C THR A 260 18.86 17.39 9.05
N LEU A 261 19.20 18.29 8.13
CA LEU A 261 19.09 18.00 6.69
C LEU A 261 20.14 16.97 6.25
N ALA A 262 21.40 17.12 6.68
CA ALA A 262 22.46 16.19 6.34
C ALA A 262 22.20 14.78 6.89
N SER A 263 21.77 14.64 8.14
CA SER A 263 21.45 13.33 8.73
C SER A 263 20.28 12.64 8.02
N ARG A 264 19.24 13.39 7.62
CA ARG A 264 18.11 12.85 6.84
C ARG A 264 18.54 12.40 5.45
N SER A 265 19.33 13.20 4.74
CA SER A 265 19.86 12.84 3.41
C SER A 265 20.75 11.61 3.48
N ALA A 266 21.69 11.56 4.44
CA ALA A 266 22.58 10.41 4.65
C ALA A 266 21.80 9.13 4.98
N ALA A 267 20.70 9.23 5.73
CA ALA A 267 19.84 8.09 6.01
C ALA A 267 19.16 7.53 4.74
N TRP A 268 18.67 8.41 3.85
CA TRP A 268 18.08 8.00 2.57
C TRP A 268 19.12 7.37 1.63
N GLU A 269 20.31 7.96 1.54
CA GLU A 269 21.43 7.43 0.76
C GLU A 269 21.84 6.03 1.25
N THR A 270 22.00 5.86 2.56
CA THR A 270 22.33 4.57 3.17
C THR A 270 21.29 3.50 2.82
N VAL A 271 20.00 3.83 2.85
CA VAL A 271 18.92 2.90 2.49
C VAL A 271 18.99 2.55 1.00
N HIS A 272 19.15 3.55 0.13
CA HIS A 272 19.28 3.34 -1.30
C HIS A 272 20.48 2.45 -1.65
N ASP A 273 21.64 2.69 -1.03
CA ASP A 273 22.86 1.92 -1.27
C ASP A 273 22.73 0.48 -0.81
N LYS A 274 22.12 0.24 0.35
CA LYS A 274 21.82 -1.12 0.82
C LYS A 274 20.93 -1.86 -0.17
N LEU A 275 19.85 -1.23 -0.64
CA LEU A 275 18.94 -1.83 -1.62
C LEU A 275 19.62 -2.07 -2.97
N SER A 276 20.47 -1.15 -3.41
CA SER A 276 21.25 -1.27 -4.64
C SER A 276 22.24 -2.43 -4.54
N LYS A 277 22.92 -2.61 -3.41
CA LYS A 277 23.79 -3.77 -3.16
C LYS A 277 23.04 -5.09 -3.25
N VAL A 278 21.85 -5.18 -2.65
CA VAL A 278 20.98 -6.37 -2.77
C VAL A 278 20.64 -6.66 -4.24
N CYS A 279 20.28 -5.64 -5.01
CA CYS A 279 20.01 -5.80 -6.45
C CYS A 279 21.25 -6.25 -7.22
N MET A 280 22.43 -5.67 -6.98
CA MET A 280 23.68 -6.06 -7.65
C MET A 280 24.04 -7.52 -7.34
N THR A 281 23.93 -7.94 -6.07
CA THR A 281 24.14 -9.35 -5.68
C THR A 281 23.15 -10.28 -6.38
N CYS A 282 21.87 -9.90 -6.45
CA CYS A 282 20.83 -10.72 -7.10
C CYS A 282 21.04 -10.86 -8.61
N MET A 283 21.48 -9.79 -9.29
CA MET A 283 21.68 -9.81 -10.74
C MET A 283 23.05 -10.39 -11.13
N GLY A 284 23.99 -10.51 -10.17
CA GLY A 284 25.36 -10.95 -10.46
C GLY A 284 26.18 -9.94 -11.27
N VAL A 285 25.66 -8.72 -11.46
CA VAL A 285 26.31 -7.65 -12.23
C VAL A 285 26.50 -6.43 -11.36
N GLN A 286 27.64 -5.77 -11.56
CA GLN A 286 27.93 -4.46 -10.96
C GLN A 286 27.51 -3.30 -11.86
N ASP A 287 27.31 -3.57 -13.16
CA ASP A 287 26.87 -2.57 -14.11
C ASP A 287 25.39 -2.23 -13.91
N ARG A 288 25.09 -0.93 -13.86
CA ARG A 288 23.74 -0.37 -13.69
C ARG A 288 23.00 -0.23 -15.02
N SER A 289 23.64 -0.55 -16.14
CA SER A 289 23.07 -0.39 -17.49
C SER A 289 21.81 -1.22 -17.73
N GLN A 290 21.68 -2.40 -17.13
CA GLN A 290 20.50 -3.26 -17.28
C GLN A 290 19.51 -3.09 -16.12
N PRO A 291 18.31 -2.54 -16.35
CA PRO A 291 17.32 -2.39 -15.29
C PRO A 291 16.59 -3.70 -15.01
N CYS A 292 16.52 -4.07 -13.73
CA CYS A 292 15.61 -5.15 -13.28
C CYS A 292 14.14 -4.72 -13.47
N VAL A 293 13.35 -5.58 -14.12
CA VAL A 293 11.92 -5.35 -14.43
C VAL A 293 10.97 -6.31 -13.69
N SER A 294 11.47 -7.11 -12.75
CA SER A 294 10.67 -8.11 -12.04
C SER A 294 9.67 -7.44 -11.08
N LEU A 295 8.39 -7.44 -11.46
CA LEU A 295 7.30 -6.87 -10.65
C LEU A 295 6.96 -7.71 -9.42
N ASP A 296 7.40 -8.96 -9.36
CA ASP A 296 7.21 -9.83 -8.19
C ASP A 296 8.29 -9.60 -7.12
N CYS A 297 9.35 -8.87 -7.45
CA CYS A 297 10.41 -8.57 -6.52
C CYS A 297 10.01 -7.43 -5.55
N PRO A 298 9.93 -7.67 -4.23
CA PRO A 298 9.59 -6.62 -3.27
C PRO A 298 10.68 -5.54 -3.15
N VAL A 299 11.92 -5.88 -3.52
CA VAL A 299 13.07 -4.95 -3.49
C VAL A 299 12.95 -3.92 -4.62
N LEU A 300 12.37 -4.27 -5.77
CA LEU A 300 12.21 -3.36 -6.91
C LEU A 300 11.48 -2.08 -6.49
N PHE A 301 10.30 -2.22 -5.89
CA PHE A 301 9.49 -1.06 -5.48
C PHE A 301 10.11 -0.29 -4.32
N ARG A 302 10.78 -0.98 -3.39
CA ARG A 302 11.50 -0.32 -2.30
C ARG A 302 12.66 0.52 -2.83
N ARG A 303 13.40 -0.01 -3.80
CA ARG A 303 14.50 0.69 -4.47
C ARG A 303 13.97 1.90 -5.24
N HIS A 304 12.87 1.76 -5.97
CA HIS A 304 12.24 2.88 -6.67
C HIS A 304 11.82 4.00 -5.71
N LEU A 305 11.20 3.68 -4.57
CA LEU A 305 10.90 4.67 -3.52
C LEU A 305 12.18 5.32 -2.97
N ALA A 306 13.23 4.53 -2.72
CA ALA A 306 14.51 5.07 -2.25
C ALA A 306 15.17 5.99 -3.29
N THR A 307 15.01 5.72 -4.60
CA THR A 307 15.46 6.62 -5.67
C THR A 307 14.69 7.94 -5.66
N LEU A 308 13.38 7.92 -5.38
CA LEU A 308 12.60 9.15 -5.17
C LEU A 308 13.02 9.88 -3.89
N ASP A 309 13.47 9.17 -2.86
CA ASP A 309 14.00 9.81 -1.65
C ASP A 309 15.37 10.46 -1.91
N LEU A 310 16.17 9.96 -2.85
CA LEU A 310 17.42 10.62 -3.28
C LEU A 310 17.17 11.97 -3.95
N THR A 311 16.12 12.11 -4.78
CA THR A 311 15.82 13.42 -5.38
C THR A 311 15.40 14.44 -4.33
N ARG A 312 14.79 13.99 -3.22
CA ARG A 312 14.54 14.84 -2.04
C ARG A 312 15.82 15.14 -1.26
N ALA A 313 16.75 14.20 -1.19
CA ALA A 313 18.07 14.42 -0.60
C ALA A 313 18.83 15.54 -1.35
N ASP A 314 18.71 15.60 -2.67
CA ASP A 314 19.30 16.66 -3.49
C ASP A 314 18.65 18.02 -3.19
N GLN A 315 17.32 18.08 -3.07
CA GLN A 315 16.61 19.29 -2.62
C GLN A 315 17.05 19.74 -1.21
N HIS A 316 17.28 18.80 -0.29
CA HIS A 316 17.81 19.10 1.03
C HIS A 316 19.22 19.69 0.96
N ARG A 317 20.09 19.16 0.08
CA ARG A 317 21.45 19.70 -0.12
C ARG A 317 21.42 21.11 -0.71
N GLU A 318 20.56 21.37 -1.68
CA GLU A 318 20.38 22.72 -2.23
C GLU A 318 19.88 23.70 -1.15
N ALA A 319 18.92 23.28 -0.31
CA ALA A 319 18.44 24.09 0.81
C ALA A 319 19.53 24.35 1.85
N LEU A 320 20.38 23.35 2.13
CA LEU A 320 21.51 23.45 3.03
C LEU A 320 22.57 24.42 2.49
N HIS A 321 22.91 24.35 1.21
CA HIS A 321 23.81 25.30 0.57
C HIS A 321 23.29 26.74 0.67
N LYS A 322 21.99 26.96 0.46
CA LYS A 322 21.37 28.28 0.59
C LYS A 322 21.34 28.78 2.05
N ALA A 323 21.14 27.88 3.02
CA ALA A 323 21.11 28.24 4.43
C ALA A 323 22.49 28.60 5.01
N LEU A 324 23.56 28.03 4.44
CA LEU A 324 24.95 28.27 4.86
C LEU A 324 25.67 29.35 4.02
N ALA A 325 25.02 29.90 2.99
CA ALA A 325 25.58 30.95 2.12
C ALA A 325 25.40 32.38 2.67
N PHE A 326 24.96 32.52 3.93
CA PHE A 326 24.85 33.78 4.68
C PHE A 326 25.77 33.72 5.90
#